data_AF-A0A965CVD5-F1
#
_entry.id   AF-A0A965CVD5-F1
#
_cell.length_a   1.000
_cell.length_b   1.000
_cell.length_c   1.000
_cell.angle_alpha   90.00
_cell.angle_beta   90.00
_cell.angle_gamma   90.00
#
_symmetry.space_group_name_H-M   'P 1'
#
loop_
_entity.id
_entity.type
_entity.pdbx_description
1 polymer ?
#
loop_
_entity_poly.entity_id
_entity_poly.type
_entity_poly.pdbx_seq_one_letter_code
_entity_poly.pdbx_strand_id
1 'polypeptide(L)'
;MISSNTTFWGYRRENGRVGVRNHVIILPLDDLSNAACEAVANNIKGTLAIPHPYGRLQFGADLELHFRTLIGTGCNPNVAAVVVIGIEDQWTQDVVKAIAKTGKPVIGFGIELHGDHDTIMRASKVAKEYVQWASELQRVECPISDLWVSTKCGESDTTSGCGANPTVGNAFDKLEPLGVTMCFGETTEITGGE
;
A
#
# COMPACT_ATOMS: atom_id res chain seq x y z
N MET A 1 -23.94 -15.78 -11.03
CA MET A 1 -23.00 -16.63 -10.25
C MET A 1 -21.60 -16.30 -10.75
N ILE A 2 -20.66 -16.01 -9.85
CA ILE A 2 -19.24 -15.85 -10.21
C ILE A 2 -18.67 -17.21 -10.64
N SER A 3 -17.69 -17.19 -11.54
CA SER A 3 -17.07 -18.37 -12.14
C SER A 3 -15.62 -18.07 -12.52
N SER A 4 -14.88 -19.07 -12.97
CA SER A 4 -13.49 -18.91 -13.44
C SER A 4 -13.35 -17.97 -14.64
N ASN A 5 -14.43 -17.75 -15.40
CA ASN A 5 -14.48 -16.81 -16.52
C ASN A 5 -14.87 -15.38 -16.10
N THR A 6 -15.14 -15.15 -14.82
CA THR A 6 -15.49 -13.80 -14.33
C THR A 6 -14.27 -12.89 -14.42
N THR A 7 -14.48 -11.69 -14.94
CA THR A 7 -13.46 -10.64 -15.04
C THR A 7 -13.81 -9.45 -14.14
N PHE A 8 -12.81 -8.62 -13.85
CA PHE A 8 -12.99 -7.31 -13.25
C PHE A 8 -12.08 -6.27 -13.91
N TRP A 9 -12.48 -5.00 -13.84
CA TRP A 9 -11.68 -3.89 -14.35
C TRP A 9 -10.59 -3.50 -13.34
N GLY A 10 -9.33 -3.77 -13.69
CA GLY A 10 -8.16 -3.51 -12.85
C GLY A 10 -7.01 -2.84 -13.59
N TYR A 11 -6.00 -2.38 -12.86
CA TYR A 11 -4.76 -1.84 -13.38
C TYR A 11 -3.69 -2.93 -13.35
N ARG A 12 -3.39 -3.53 -14.51
CA ARG A 12 -2.32 -4.52 -14.62
C ARG A 12 -0.97 -3.82 -14.53
N ARG A 13 -0.12 -4.27 -13.61
CA ARG A 13 1.23 -3.77 -13.42
C ARG A 13 2.23 -4.61 -14.22
N GLU A 14 3.41 -4.05 -14.47
CA GLU A 14 4.48 -4.71 -15.25
C GLU A 14 4.93 -6.03 -14.64
N ASN A 15 4.89 -6.14 -13.30
CA ASN A 15 5.18 -7.37 -12.57
C ASN A 15 4.02 -8.39 -12.55
N GLY A 16 2.98 -8.18 -13.37
CA GLY A 16 1.82 -9.07 -13.52
C GLY A 16 0.73 -8.92 -12.45
N ARG A 17 1.01 -8.26 -11.32
CA ARG A 17 0.01 -8.01 -10.26
C ARG A 17 -1.06 -7.04 -10.73
N VAL A 18 -2.27 -7.13 -10.17
CA VAL A 18 -3.40 -6.27 -10.55
C VAL A 18 -3.89 -5.44 -9.37
N GLY A 19 -4.00 -4.13 -9.58
CA GLY A 19 -4.59 -3.19 -8.62
C GLY A 19 -6.05 -2.89 -8.96
N VAL A 20 -6.90 -2.76 -7.96
CA VAL A 20 -8.28 -2.23 -8.09
C VAL A 20 -8.33 -0.72 -7.91
N ARG A 21 -7.20 -0.08 -7.59
CA ARG A 21 -6.99 1.38 -7.48
C ARG A 21 -5.66 1.77 -8.13
N ASN A 22 -5.43 3.08 -8.24
CA ASN A 22 -4.27 3.66 -8.91
C ASN A 22 -3.75 4.89 -8.16
N HIS A 23 -3.18 4.66 -6.99
CA HIS A 23 -2.72 5.74 -6.10
C HIS A 23 -1.28 6.12 -6.40
N VAL A 24 -0.99 7.42 -6.34
CA VAL A 24 0.37 7.93 -6.11
C VAL A 24 0.48 8.21 -4.62
N ILE A 25 1.40 7.55 -3.93
CA ILE A 25 1.53 7.70 -2.48
C ILE A 25 2.77 8.51 -2.12
N ILE A 26 2.66 9.28 -1.04
CA ILE A 26 3.79 9.92 -0.37
C ILE A 26 4.02 9.15 0.94
N LEU A 27 5.08 8.36 0.96
CA LEU A 27 5.36 7.38 2.00
C LEU A 27 6.41 7.94 2.96
N PRO A 28 6.04 8.35 4.18
CA PRO A 28 7.02 8.64 5.21
C PRO A 28 7.75 7.35 5.60
N LEU A 29 9.07 7.42 5.77
CA LEU A 29 9.88 6.34 6.31
C LEU A 29 9.77 6.28 7.85
N ASP A 30 9.58 7.46 8.44
CA ASP A 30 9.55 7.71 9.88
C ASP A 30 8.50 8.79 10.20
N ASP A 31 8.10 8.84 11.47
CA ASP A 31 7.07 9.77 11.93
C ASP A 31 7.47 11.24 11.85
N LEU A 32 8.78 11.55 11.85
CA LEU A 32 9.29 12.91 11.67
C LEU A 32 9.07 13.40 10.24
N SER A 33 9.07 12.49 9.27
CA SER A 33 8.83 12.79 7.86
C SER A 33 7.34 12.94 7.50
N ASN A 34 6.42 12.63 8.43
CA ASN A 34 4.98 12.75 8.21
C ASN A 34 4.57 14.14 7.74
N ALA A 35 5.05 15.19 8.41
CA ALA A 35 4.68 16.58 8.10
C ALA A 35 5.08 16.97 6.66
N ALA A 36 6.27 16.56 6.22
CA ALA A 36 6.72 16.78 4.85
C ALA A 36 5.84 16.01 3.84
N CYS A 37 5.51 14.75 4.12
CA CYS A 37 4.64 13.93 3.28
C CYS A 37 3.23 14.53 3.15
N GLU A 38 2.64 14.97 4.26
CA GLU A 38 1.32 15.62 4.30
C GLU A 38 1.32 16.95 3.56
N ALA A 39 2.39 17.75 3.69
CA ALA A 39 2.54 19.00 2.95
C ALA A 39 2.60 18.76 1.44
N VAL A 40 3.33 17.75 0.97
CA VAL A 40 3.34 17.35 -0.44
C VAL A 40 1.95 16.93 -0.90
N ALA A 41 1.24 16.11 -0.12
CA ALA A 41 -0.11 15.68 -0.45
C ALA A 41 -1.14 16.82 -0.46
N ASN A 42 -0.95 17.82 0.40
CA ASN A 42 -1.73 19.03 0.36
C ASN A 42 -1.48 19.84 -0.92
N ASN A 43 -0.23 19.95 -1.37
CA ASN A 43 0.14 20.69 -2.57
C ASN A 43 -0.29 20.00 -3.86
N ILE A 44 -0.15 18.67 -3.94
CA ILE A 44 -0.38 17.89 -5.15
C ILE A 44 -1.62 17.00 -5.00
N LYS A 45 -2.76 17.50 -5.47
CA LYS A 45 -4.03 16.75 -5.44
C LYS A 45 -3.92 15.49 -6.30
N GLY A 46 -4.55 14.41 -5.82
CA GLY A 46 -4.46 13.08 -6.44
C GLY A 46 -3.36 12.19 -5.84
N THR A 47 -2.53 12.73 -4.95
CA THR A 47 -1.62 11.94 -4.12
C THR A 47 -2.27 11.57 -2.77
N LEU A 48 -1.71 10.58 -2.09
CA LEU A 48 -2.13 10.13 -0.76
C LEU A 48 -0.91 10.01 0.17
N ALA A 49 -0.82 10.84 1.19
CA ALA A 49 0.14 10.64 2.28
C ALA A 49 -0.32 9.49 3.19
N ILE A 50 0.62 8.68 3.66
CA ILE A 50 0.34 7.54 4.57
C ILE A 50 1.11 7.71 5.87
N PRO A 51 0.68 8.63 6.76
CA PRO A 51 1.38 8.89 8.01
C PRO A 51 1.28 7.72 8.99
N HIS A 52 2.31 7.54 9.80
CA HIS A 52 2.35 6.54 10.86
C HIS A 52 3.20 7.00 12.06
N PRO A 53 3.03 6.39 13.26
CA PRO A 53 3.77 6.80 14.45
C PRO A 53 5.15 6.14 14.63
N TYR A 54 5.56 5.26 13.71
CA TYR A 54 6.79 4.44 13.81
C TYR A 54 7.98 5.01 13.01
N GLY A 55 9.12 4.32 13.03
CA GLY A 55 10.34 4.68 12.29
C GLY A 55 11.43 5.38 13.11
N ARG A 56 11.27 5.41 14.43
CA ARG A 56 12.32 5.78 15.40
C ARG A 56 12.57 4.65 16.39
N LEU A 57 13.84 4.43 16.70
CA LEU A 57 14.30 3.52 17.75
C LEU A 57 13.89 2.04 17.57
N GLN A 58 13.55 1.61 16.36
CA GLN A 58 13.47 0.19 16.02
C GLN A 58 14.87 -0.38 15.77
N PHE A 59 15.11 -1.60 16.23
CA PHE A 59 16.39 -2.30 16.04
C PHE A 59 16.15 -3.77 15.75
N GLY A 60 17.11 -4.43 15.09
CA GLY A 60 17.05 -5.86 14.79
C GLY A 60 15.75 -6.26 14.07
N ALA A 61 15.08 -7.29 14.58
CA ALA A 61 13.86 -7.84 13.99
C ALA A 61 12.70 -6.83 13.89
N ASP A 62 12.63 -5.85 14.80
CA ASP A 62 11.57 -4.82 14.76
C ASP A 62 11.82 -3.83 13.61
N LEU A 63 13.09 -3.46 13.39
CA LEU A 63 13.48 -2.62 12.24
C LEU A 63 13.23 -3.34 10.92
N GLU A 64 13.57 -4.62 10.85
CA GLU A 64 13.31 -5.46 9.67
C GLU A 64 11.81 -5.56 9.37
N LEU A 65 10.97 -5.75 10.40
CA LEU A 65 9.52 -5.77 10.26
C LEU A 65 8.98 -4.42 9.79
N HIS A 66 9.47 -3.32 10.36
CA HIS A 66 9.10 -1.95 9.97
C HIS A 66 9.37 -1.71 8.48
N PHE A 67 10.60 -1.93 8.02
CA PHE A 67 10.94 -1.76 6.61
C PHE A 67 10.18 -2.72 5.70
N ARG A 68 10.02 -3.99 6.09
CA ARG A 68 9.21 -4.94 5.31
C ARG A 68 7.77 -4.45 5.14
N THR A 69 7.19 -3.84 6.17
CA THR A 69 5.83 -3.29 6.14
C THR A 69 5.74 -2.09 5.20
N LEU A 70 6.67 -1.13 5.28
CA LEU A 70 6.71 0.04 4.39
C LEU A 70 6.95 -0.35 2.93
N ILE A 71 7.89 -1.26 2.70
CA ILE A 71 8.16 -1.82 1.36
C ILE A 71 6.91 -2.52 0.84
N GLY A 72 6.22 -3.32 1.66
CA GLY A 72 4.95 -3.96 1.31
C GLY A 72 3.88 -2.97 0.89
N THR A 73 3.74 -1.85 1.62
CA THR A 73 2.82 -0.75 1.29
C THR A 73 3.15 -0.15 -0.08
N GLY A 74 4.42 0.18 -0.33
CA GLY A 74 4.85 0.70 -1.64
C GLY A 74 4.71 -0.31 -2.79
N CYS A 75 4.94 -1.60 -2.51
CA CYS A 75 4.83 -2.68 -3.49
C CYS A 75 3.38 -3.03 -3.85
N ASN A 76 2.38 -2.62 -3.05
CA ASN A 76 0.97 -2.93 -3.28
C ASN A 76 0.52 -2.55 -4.72
N PRO A 77 -0.20 -3.42 -5.46
CA PRO A 77 -0.57 -3.13 -6.84
C PRO A 77 -1.60 -1.99 -7.00
N ASN A 78 -2.28 -1.58 -5.92
CA ASN A 78 -3.10 -0.36 -5.89
C ASN A 78 -2.26 0.92 -5.95
N VAL A 79 -0.95 0.82 -5.72
CA VAL A 79 0.00 1.93 -5.78
C VAL A 79 0.67 1.94 -7.15
N ALA A 80 0.43 3.01 -7.90
CA ALA A 80 1.00 3.26 -9.23
C ALA A 80 2.43 3.76 -9.13
N ALA A 81 2.71 4.69 -8.22
CA ALA A 81 4.02 5.30 -8.01
C ALA A 81 4.19 5.75 -6.56
N VAL A 82 5.44 5.90 -6.11
CA VAL A 82 5.79 6.19 -4.71
C VAL A 82 6.82 7.32 -4.63
N VAL A 83 6.58 8.30 -3.76
CA VAL A 83 7.61 9.22 -3.28
C VAL A 83 7.87 8.87 -1.82
N VAL A 84 9.08 8.41 -1.50
CA VAL A 84 9.50 8.12 -0.12
C VAL A 84 10.19 9.36 0.45
N ILE A 85 9.83 9.75 1.66
CA ILE A 85 10.51 10.82 2.39
C ILE A 85 10.95 10.28 3.75
N GLY A 86 12.23 10.40 4.05
CA GLY A 86 12.81 10.04 5.35
C GLY A 86 13.70 11.15 5.87
N ILE A 87 14.17 11.02 7.12
CA ILE A 87 15.14 11.97 7.68
C ILE A 87 16.45 11.90 6.88
N GLU A 88 17.03 10.72 6.73
CA GLU A 88 18.31 10.51 6.06
C GLU A 88 18.17 9.76 4.72
N ASP A 89 19.11 9.98 3.81
CA ASP A 89 19.07 9.36 2.48
C ASP A 89 19.32 7.86 2.52
N GLN A 90 20.14 7.34 3.42
CA GLN A 90 20.57 5.93 3.39
C GLN A 90 19.38 4.96 3.51
N TRP A 91 18.63 5.01 4.62
CA TRP A 91 17.46 4.16 4.81
C TRP A 91 16.34 4.45 3.80
N THR A 92 16.18 5.72 3.44
CA THR A 92 15.22 6.13 2.41
C THR A 92 15.49 5.39 1.10
N GLN A 93 16.76 5.33 0.68
CA GLN A 93 17.16 4.64 -0.54
C GLN A 93 17.03 3.11 -0.45
N ASP A 94 17.16 2.51 0.74
CA ASP A 94 16.95 1.07 0.90
C ASP A 94 15.48 0.69 0.64
N VAL A 95 14.54 1.47 1.16
CA VAL A 95 13.10 1.31 0.89
C VAL A 95 12.79 1.55 -0.59
N VAL A 96 13.34 2.62 -1.18
CA VAL A 96 13.19 2.94 -2.61
C VAL A 96 13.65 1.78 -3.49
N LYS A 97 14.87 1.28 -3.29
CA LYS A 97 15.45 0.17 -4.07
C LYS A 97 14.60 -1.09 -3.96
N ALA A 98 14.06 -1.38 -2.77
CA ALA A 98 13.22 -2.55 -2.57
C ALA A 98 11.87 -2.43 -3.30
N ILE A 99 11.23 -1.26 -3.26
CA ILE A 99 9.98 -1.00 -3.99
C ILE A 99 10.21 -1.02 -5.51
N ALA A 100 11.34 -0.47 -5.97
CA ALA A 100 11.70 -0.38 -7.40
C ALA A 100 11.76 -1.76 -8.08
N LYS A 101 12.02 -2.84 -7.32
CA LYS A 101 11.99 -4.22 -7.84
C LYS A 101 10.64 -4.63 -8.43
N THR A 102 9.56 -3.92 -8.10
CA THR A 102 8.24 -4.14 -8.71
C THR A 102 8.08 -3.55 -10.11
N GLY A 103 9.05 -2.76 -10.59
CA GLY A 103 9.00 -2.06 -11.87
C GLY A 103 8.29 -0.70 -11.83
N LYS A 104 7.65 -0.34 -10.71
CA LYS A 104 6.92 0.92 -10.62
C LYS A 104 7.85 2.13 -10.38
N PRO A 105 7.46 3.35 -10.82
CA PRO A 105 8.20 4.56 -10.50
C PRO A 105 8.26 4.80 -8.99
N VAL A 106 9.48 4.98 -8.48
CA VAL A 106 9.73 5.32 -7.07
C VAL A 106 10.95 6.21 -6.94
N ILE A 107 10.87 7.23 -6.07
CA ILE A 107 11.99 8.10 -5.72
C ILE A 107 12.00 8.38 -4.22
N GLY A 108 13.17 8.69 -3.67
CA GLY A 108 13.36 9.01 -2.25
C GLY A 108 13.99 10.38 -2.04
N PHE A 109 13.65 11.04 -0.93
CA PHE A 109 14.26 12.29 -0.50
C PHE A 109 14.56 12.27 1.01
N GLY A 110 15.80 12.58 1.39
CA GLY A 110 16.17 12.93 2.77
C GLY A 110 15.83 14.38 3.12
N ILE A 111 15.37 14.58 4.36
CA ILE A 111 15.13 15.90 4.95
C ILE A 111 16.42 16.50 5.50
N GLU A 112 17.30 15.68 6.10
CA GLU A 112 18.58 16.11 6.64
C GLU A 112 19.42 16.80 5.56
N LEU A 113 20.12 17.87 5.93
CA LEU A 113 20.92 18.74 5.05
C LEU A 113 20.11 19.57 4.02
N HIS A 114 18.82 19.31 3.85
CA HIS A 114 17.94 20.03 2.92
C HIS A 114 16.89 20.89 3.63
N GLY A 115 16.42 20.44 4.80
CA GLY A 115 15.27 21.00 5.50
C GLY A 115 13.94 20.69 4.81
N ASP A 116 12.84 20.93 5.53
CA ASP A 116 11.50 20.57 5.07
C ASP A 116 11.11 21.32 3.80
N HIS A 117 11.36 22.64 3.73
CA HIS A 117 10.89 23.46 2.61
C HIS A 117 11.44 23.01 1.24
N ASP A 118 12.75 22.77 1.16
CA ASP A 118 13.38 22.30 -0.07
C ASP A 118 12.93 20.87 -0.42
N THR A 119 12.86 19.99 0.59
CA THR A 119 12.42 18.61 0.41
C THR A 119 10.98 18.53 -0.10
N ILE A 120 10.06 19.30 0.49
CA ILE A 120 8.67 19.40 0.07
C ILE A 120 8.59 19.91 -1.37
N MET A 121 9.38 20.93 -1.74
CA MET A 121 9.41 21.45 -3.11
C MET A 121 9.85 20.39 -4.11
N ARG A 122 11.00 19.71 -3.88
CA ARG A 122 11.53 18.67 -4.75
C ARG A 122 10.58 17.48 -4.87
N ALA A 123 10.05 17.00 -3.76
CA ALA A 123 9.09 15.91 -3.72
C ALA A 123 7.78 16.27 -4.44
N SER A 124 7.28 17.50 -4.27
CA SER A 124 6.05 17.98 -4.95
C SER A 124 6.20 18.00 -6.46
N LYS A 125 7.39 18.34 -6.98
CA LYS A 125 7.65 18.33 -8.43
C LYS A 125 7.50 16.92 -9.01
N VAL A 126 8.13 15.92 -8.40
CA VAL A 126 8.05 14.53 -8.88
C VAL A 126 6.66 13.93 -8.64
N ALA A 127 6.03 14.24 -7.51
CA ALA A 127 4.68 13.80 -7.22
C ALA A 127 3.68 14.26 -8.29
N LYS A 128 3.82 15.50 -8.79
CA LYS A 128 3.02 16.00 -9.91
C LYS A 128 3.25 15.18 -11.19
N GLU A 129 4.50 14.92 -11.54
CA GLU A 129 4.86 14.12 -12.72
C GLU A 129 4.27 12.69 -12.62
N TYR A 130 4.34 12.07 -11.45
CA TYR A 130 3.74 10.76 -11.18
C TYR A 130 2.22 10.77 -11.27
N VAL A 131 1.54 11.80 -10.77
CA VAL A 131 0.08 11.91 -10.91
C VAL A 131 -0.33 12.05 -12.38
N GLN A 132 0.41 12.84 -13.17
CA GLN A 132 0.17 12.97 -14.60
C GLN A 132 0.30 11.62 -15.30
N TRP A 133 1.44 10.94 -15.12
CA TRP A 133 1.66 9.60 -15.67
C TRP A 133 0.60 8.59 -15.22
N ALA A 134 0.29 8.54 -13.92
CA ALA A 134 -0.68 7.59 -13.38
C ALA A 134 -2.08 7.82 -13.95
N SER A 135 -2.46 9.08 -14.23
CA SER A 135 -3.78 9.42 -14.78
C SER A 135 -4.01 8.93 -16.21
N GLU A 136 -2.94 8.67 -16.96
CA GLU A 136 -3.01 8.15 -18.32
C GLU A 136 -3.30 6.64 -18.35
N LEU A 137 -3.00 5.92 -17.26
CA LEU A 137 -3.21 4.48 -17.16
C LEU A 137 -4.70 4.14 -17.15
N GLN A 138 -5.10 3.23 -18.03
CA GLN A 138 -6.47 2.75 -18.13
C GLN A 138 -6.64 1.39 -17.46
N ARG A 139 -7.86 1.13 -16.96
CA ARG A 139 -8.21 -0.21 -16.49
C ARG A 139 -8.37 -1.16 -17.67
N VAL A 140 -8.04 -2.43 -17.43
CA VAL A 140 -8.24 -3.54 -18.36
C VAL A 140 -9.00 -4.65 -17.67
N GLU A 141 -9.68 -5.48 -18.45
CA GLU A 141 -10.30 -6.69 -17.92
C GLU A 141 -9.21 -7.65 -17.42
N CYS A 142 -9.34 -8.07 -16.16
CA CYS A 142 -8.45 -9.03 -15.51
C CYS A 142 -9.29 -10.22 -15.01
N PRO A 143 -8.77 -11.46 -15.09
CA PRO A 143 -9.46 -12.61 -14.55
C PRO A 143 -9.63 -12.48 -13.04
N ILE A 144 -10.71 -13.02 -12.49
CA ILE A 144 -11.01 -12.94 -11.05
C ILE A 144 -9.90 -13.53 -10.17
N SER A 145 -9.15 -14.51 -10.66
CA SER A 145 -8.00 -15.11 -9.97
C SER A 145 -6.87 -14.10 -9.66
N ASP A 146 -6.81 -12.96 -10.36
CA ASP A 146 -5.85 -11.88 -10.06
C ASP A 146 -6.26 -11.05 -8.83
N LEU A 147 -7.50 -11.20 -8.34
CA LEU A 147 -8.00 -10.47 -7.19
C LEU A 147 -7.37 -10.99 -5.89
N TRP A 148 -7.04 -10.06 -5.01
CA TRP A 148 -6.62 -10.34 -3.64
C TRP A 148 -7.64 -9.74 -2.68
N VAL A 149 -8.19 -10.58 -1.80
CA VAL A 149 -9.20 -10.18 -0.82
C VAL A 149 -8.63 -10.37 0.58
N SER A 150 -8.72 -9.34 1.41
CA SER A 150 -8.38 -9.45 2.82
C SER A 150 -9.59 -9.08 3.66
N THR A 151 -9.79 -9.83 4.74
CA THR A 151 -10.81 -9.58 5.74
C THR A 151 -10.13 -9.28 7.08
N LYS A 152 -10.70 -8.30 7.78
CA LYS A 152 -10.46 -8.04 9.19
C LYS A 152 -11.80 -7.73 9.85
N CYS A 153 -11.91 -8.03 11.13
CA CYS A 153 -12.96 -7.54 11.98
C CYS A 153 -12.81 -6.03 12.20
N GLY A 154 -13.91 -5.41 12.64
CA GLY A 154 -13.96 -4.02 13.05
C GLY A 154 -14.10 -3.96 14.57
N GLU A 155 -15.28 -3.54 15.01
CA GLU A 155 -15.69 -3.62 16.40
C GLU A 155 -16.63 -4.81 16.53
N SER A 156 -16.14 -5.93 17.07
CA SER A 156 -16.94 -7.16 17.16
C SER A 156 -18.09 -6.96 18.16
N ASP A 157 -19.28 -7.39 17.75
CA ASP A 157 -20.44 -7.48 18.62
C ASP A 157 -20.95 -8.93 18.70
N THR A 158 -21.99 -9.15 19.50
CA THR A 158 -22.59 -10.49 19.67
C THR A 158 -23.26 -11.02 18.40
N THR A 159 -23.51 -10.16 17.39
CA THR A 159 -24.16 -10.54 16.14
C THR A 159 -23.18 -10.84 15.01
N SER A 160 -21.93 -10.39 15.13
CA SER A 160 -20.87 -10.51 14.13
C SER A 160 -20.61 -11.98 13.79
N GLY A 161 -20.46 -12.83 14.81
CA GLY A 161 -20.31 -14.28 14.67
C GLY A 161 -21.56 -15.02 14.15
N CYS A 162 -22.73 -14.38 14.20
CA CYS A 162 -24.01 -14.95 13.76
C CYS A 162 -24.41 -14.52 12.34
N GLY A 163 -23.82 -13.44 11.82
CA GLY A 163 -24.25 -12.82 10.56
C GLY A 163 -23.09 -12.46 9.64
N ALA A 164 -22.37 -11.39 9.98
CA ALA A 164 -21.32 -10.83 9.11
C ALA A 164 -20.17 -11.83 8.87
N ASN A 165 -19.65 -12.46 9.93
CA ASN A 165 -18.50 -13.36 9.84
C ASN A 165 -18.84 -14.62 9.01
N PRO A 166 -19.97 -15.34 9.25
CA PRO A 166 -20.39 -16.44 8.37
C PRO A 166 -20.63 -16.01 6.92
N THR A 167 -21.13 -14.78 6.70
CA THR A 167 -21.35 -14.26 5.34
C THR A 167 -20.04 -14.06 4.59
N VAL A 168 -19.02 -13.51 5.27
CA VAL A 168 -17.68 -13.36 4.70
C VAL A 168 -17.00 -14.71 4.50
N GLY A 169 -17.17 -15.66 5.43
CA GLY A 169 -16.70 -17.05 5.26
C GLY A 169 -17.28 -17.71 4.01
N ASN A 170 -18.60 -17.64 3.83
CA ASN A 170 -19.27 -18.13 2.63
C ASN A 170 -18.86 -17.38 1.34
N ALA A 171 -18.39 -16.14 1.43
CA ALA A 171 -17.79 -15.45 0.30
C ALA A 171 -16.39 -16.02 -0.02
N PHE A 172 -15.58 -16.30 1.00
CA PHE A 172 -14.26 -16.92 0.84
C PHE A 172 -14.39 -18.32 0.22
N ASP A 173 -15.33 -19.15 0.71
CA ASP A 173 -15.60 -20.49 0.17
C ASP A 173 -15.96 -20.48 -1.32
N LYS A 174 -16.53 -19.38 -1.82
CA LYS A 174 -16.88 -19.21 -3.24
C LYS A 174 -15.73 -18.66 -4.09
N LEU A 175 -14.78 -17.96 -3.47
CA LEU A 175 -13.62 -17.36 -4.13
C LEU A 175 -12.42 -18.33 -4.15
N GLU A 176 -12.31 -19.20 -3.15
CA GLU A 176 -11.29 -20.24 -3.01
C GLU A 176 -11.14 -21.11 -4.28
N PRO A 177 -12.21 -21.75 -4.80
CA PRO A 177 -12.10 -22.60 -5.99
C PRO A 177 -11.82 -21.80 -7.28
N LEU A 178 -11.90 -20.47 -7.23
CA LEU A 178 -11.58 -19.57 -8.35
C LEU A 178 -10.11 -19.11 -8.35
N GLY A 179 -9.30 -19.59 -7.39
CA GLY A 179 -7.87 -19.26 -7.30
C GLY A 179 -7.59 -17.85 -6.78
N VAL A 180 -8.58 -17.20 -6.16
CA VAL A 180 -8.44 -15.87 -5.55
C VAL A 180 -7.57 -15.99 -4.31
N THR A 181 -6.58 -15.12 -4.16
CA THR A 181 -5.80 -15.08 -2.92
C THR A 181 -6.58 -14.37 -1.83
N MET A 182 -6.71 -15.03 -0.68
CA MET A 182 -7.45 -14.52 0.47
C MET A 182 -6.52 -14.41 1.68
N CYS A 183 -6.79 -13.44 2.55
CA CYS A 183 -6.01 -13.19 3.75
C CYS A 183 -6.91 -12.77 4.93
N PHE A 184 -6.67 -13.34 6.10
CA PHE A 184 -7.26 -12.91 7.37
C PHE A 184 -6.13 -12.66 8.36
N GLY A 185 -6.15 -11.52 9.07
CA GLY A 185 -4.95 -10.94 9.69
C GLY A 185 -5.09 -10.51 11.15
N GLU A 186 -5.72 -11.32 12.01
CA GLU A 186 -6.01 -10.96 13.41
C GLU A 186 -5.68 -12.11 14.37
N THR A 187 -4.39 -12.35 14.63
CA THR A 187 -3.92 -13.46 15.49
C THR A 187 -4.56 -13.47 16.88
N THR A 188 -4.80 -12.30 17.48
CA THR A 188 -5.44 -12.21 18.80
C THR A 188 -6.92 -12.57 18.76
N GLU A 189 -7.62 -12.32 17.66
CA GLU A 189 -9.06 -12.61 17.51
C GLU A 189 -9.35 -14.09 17.24
N ILE A 190 -8.36 -14.82 16.71
CA ILE A 190 -8.49 -16.28 16.49
C ILE A 190 -8.04 -17.11 17.69
N THR A 191 -7.43 -16.49 18.70
CA THR A 191 -6.97 -17.22 19.88
C THR A 191 -8.17 -17.77 20.66
N GLY A 192 -8.22 -19.08 20.86
CA GLY A 192 -9.36 -19.82 21.41
C GLY A 192 -10.33 -20.35 20.34
N GLY A 193 -10.05 -20.10 19.06
CA GLY A 193 -10.82 -20.60 17.91
C GLY A 193 -10.01 -21.45 16.93
N GLU A 194 -8.70 -21.66 17.20
CA GLU A 194 -7.83 -22.61 16.48
C GLU A 194 -8.25 -24.08 16.66
#